data_AF-A0AAD4PDD4-F1
#
_entry.id   AF-A0AAD4PDD4-F1
#
_cell.length_a   1.000
_cell.length_b   1.000
_cell.length_c   1.000
_cell.angle_alpha   90.00
_cell.angle_beta   90.00
_cell.angle_gamma   90.00
#
_symmetry.space_group_name_H-M   'P 1'
#
loop_
_entity.id
_entity.type
_entity.pdbx_description
1 polymer ?
#
loop_
_entity_poly.entity_id
_entity_poly.type
_entity_poly.pdbx_seq_one_letter_code
_entity_poly.pdbx_strand_id
1 'polypeptide(L)'
;MAVTSACKDSAKMGIDNGKYVRYTPEQVEALERLYHDCPKPSSLRRQQLIRECPILSNIEPKQIKVWFQNRRCREKQRKEASRLQAVNRKLTAMNKLLMEENDRLQKQVSQLVYENSYFRQHTQNATLASTDNSCESVVTSGQHHLTPQDPPKDASPAGLLSIAEETLTEFLSKATGTAVEWVQMPGMKPGPDSIGIIAISHGCTGVASRACGLVGLEPTR
;
A
#
# COMPACT_ATOMS: atom_id res chain seq x y z
N MET A 1 25.24 2.11 -31.08
CA MET A 1 24.95 0.86 -31.83
C MET A 1 23.46 0.62 -31.75
N ALA A 2 22.78 0.63 -32.90
CA ALA A 2 21.33 0.54 -33.00
C ALA A 2 20.85 -0.91 -32.81
N VAL A 3 19.82 -1.09 -31.99
CA VAL A 3 19.06 -2.34 -31.85
C VAL A 3 18.10 -2.46 -33.04
N THR A 4 18.40 -3.36 -33.97
CA THR A 4 17.49 -3.70 -35.08
C THR A 4 16.54 -4.81 -34.66
N SER A 5 15.26 -4.45 -34.55
CA SER A 5 14.11 -5.34 -34.47
C SER A 5 13.97 -6.15 -35.76
N ALA A 6 13.95 -7.48 -35.65
CA ALA A 6 13.61 -8.38 -36.75
C ALA A 6 12.19 -8.93 -36.53
N CYS A 7 11.19 -8.26 -37.11
CA CYS A 7 9.88 -8.85 -37.32
C CYS A 7 10.00 -9.91 -38.43
N LYS A 8 9.84 -11.19 -38.08
CA LYS A 8 9.69 -12.27 -39.05
C LYS A 8 8.20 -12.59 -39.18
N ASP A 9 7.63 -12.14 -40.30
CA ASP A 9 6.35 -12.60 -40.82
C ASP A 9 6.39 -14.09 -41.18
N SER A 10 5.19 -14.67 -41.27
CA SER A 10 4.79 -15.96 -41.84
C SER A 10 4.78 -17.19 -40.94
N ALA A 11 3.61 -17.46 -40.36
CA ALA A 11 3.00 -18.80 -40.37
C ALA A 11 1.47 -18.66 -40.24
N LYS A 12 0.81 -18.70 -41.39
CA LYS A 12 -0.63 -18.79 -41.60
C LYS A 12 -1.08 -20.19 -41.14
N MET A 13 -1.25 -20.40 -39.83
CA MET A 13 -1.84 -21.62 -39.30
C MET A 13 -3.35 -21.41 -39.23
N GLY A 14 -4.07 -22.11 -40.11
CA GLY A 14 -5.53 -22.17 -40.10
C GLY A 14 -6.02 -22.64 -38.74
N ILE A 15 -6.61 -21.73 -37.99
CA ILE A 15 -7.40 -22.05 -36.81
C ILE A 15 -8.79 -22.39 -37.34
N ASP A 16 -9.33 -23.53 -36.93
CA ASP A 16 -10.71 -23.95 -37.20
C ASP A 16 -11.70 -22.80 -36.97
N ASN A 17 -12.06 -22.11 -38.06
CA ASN A 17 -12.84 -20.87 -38.07
C ASN A 17 -14.32 -21.07 -37.68
N GLY A 18 -14.74 -22.30 -37.36
CA GLY A 18 -16.12 -22.64 -37.00
C GLY A 18 -16.48 -22.40 -35.54
N LYS A 19 -15.50 -22.20 -34.64
CA LYS A 19 -15.76 -22.05 -33.19
C LYS A 19 -15.80 -20.59 -32.72
N TYR A 20 -15.23 -19.66 -33.47
CA TYR A 20 -15.13 -18.25 -33.10
C TYR A 20 -15.85 -17.38 -34.13
N VAL A 21 -16.94 -16.75 -33.70
CA VAL A 21 -17.62 -15.75 -34.53
C VAL A 21 -16.86 -14.44 -34.48
N ARG A 22 -16.46 -13.98 -35.66
CA ARG A 22 -15.83 -12.69 -35.88
C ARG A 22 -16.90 -11.71 -36.36
N TYR A 23 -17.22 -10.73 -35.52
CA TYR A 23 -18.15 -9.66 -35.88
C TYR A 23 -17.53 -8.70 -36.89
N THR A 24 -18.33 -8.16 -37.80
CA THR A 24 -17.90 -7.07 -38.68
C THR A 24 -17.74 -5.77 -37.88
N PRO A 25 -16.95 -4.78 -38.35
CA PRO A 25 -16.83 -3.49 -37.68
C PRO A 25 -18.17 -2.82 -37.40
N GLU A 26 -19.10 -2.90 -38.35
CA GLU A 26 -20.42 -2.28 -38.26
C GLU A 26 -21.32 -3.01 -37.24
N GLN A 27 -21.20 -4.34 -37.14
CA GLN A 27 -21.85 -5.12 -36.08
C GLN A 27 -21.32 -4.75 -34.70
N VAL A 28 -20.00 -4.58 -34.56
CA VAL A 28 -19.38 -4.14 -33.31
C VAL A 28 -19.87 -2.75 -32.94
N GLU A 29 -19.89 -1.81 -33.89
CA GLU A 29 -20.37 -0.45 -33.64
C GLU A 29 -21.85 -0.42 -33.20
N ALA A 30 -22.71 -1.22 -33.84
CA ALA A 30 -24.10 -1.35 -33.43
C ALA A 30 -24.24 -1.93 -32.01
N LEU A 31 -23.47 -2.97 -31.68
CA LEU A 31 -23.46 -3.55 -30.33
C LEU A 31 -22.91 -2.56 -29.29
N GLU A 32 -21.89 -1.77 -29.63
CA GLU A 32 -21.38 -0.70 -28.76
C GLU A 32 -22.44 0.38 -28.53
N ARG A 33 -23.15 0.86 -29.56
CA ARG A 33 -24.26 1.82 -29.37
C ARG A 33 -25.31 1.28 -28.39
N LEU A 34 -25.76 0.04 -28.61
CA LEU A 34 -26.71 -0.62 -27.71
C LEU A 34 -26.19 -0.82 -26.29
N TYR A 35 -24.88 -1.00 -26.13
CA TYR A 35 -24.23 -1.10 -24.82
C TYR A 35 -24.31 0.19 -24.00
N HIS A 36 -24.23 1.35 -24.66
CA HIS A 36 -24.36 2.64 -23.99
C HIS A 36 -25.78 2.84 -23.43
N ASP A 37 -26.79 2.38 -24.16
CA ASP A 37 -28.20 2.50 -23.72
C ASP A 37 -28.55 1.48 -22.63
N CYS A 38 -28.16 0.22 -22.82
CA CYS A 38 -28.49 -0.85 -21.88
C CYS A 38 -27.38 -1.92 -21.82
N PRO A 39 -26.44 -1.84 -20.87
CA PRO A 39 -25.31 -2.77 -20.78
C PRO A 39 -25.68 -4.17 -20.28
N LYS A 40 -26.93 -4.39 -19.86
CA LYS A 40 -27.45 -5.68 -19.36
C LYS A 40 -28.82 -6.00 -19.99
N PRO A 41 -28.90 -6.20 -21.32
CA PRO A 41 -30.18 -6.42 -21.98
C PRO A 41 -30.83 -7.74 -21.51
N SER A 42 -32.14 -7.71 -21.30
CA SER A 42 -32.95 -8.89 -20.97
C SER A 42 -33.00 -9.88 -22.13
N SER A 43 -33.51 -11.11 -21.89
CA SER A 43 -33.65 -12.10 -22.98
C SER A 43 -34.60 -11.63 -24.07
N LEU A 44 -35.74 -11.04 -23.68
CA LEU A 44 -36.70 -10.46 -24.60
C LEU A 44 -36.06 -9.32 -25.41
N ARG A 45 -35.32 -8.42 -24.76
CA ARG A 45 -34.64 -7.33 -25.45
C ARG A 45 -33.62 -7.85 -26.46
N ARG A 46 -32.84 -8.88 -26.13
CA ARG A 46 -31.91 -9.49 -27.11
C ARG A 46 -32.61 -10.06 -28.34
N GLN A 47 -33.79 -10.68 -28.17
CA GLN A 47 -34.58 -11.17 -29.31
C GLN A 47 -35.12 -10.03 -30.17
N GLN A 48 -35.61 -8.96 -29.54
CA GLN A 48 -36.07 -7.76 -30.24
C GLN A 48 -34.96 -7.10 -31.05
N LEU A 49 -33.76 -6.97 -30.48
CA LEU A 49 -32.61 -6.35 -31.16
C LEU A 49 -32.24 -7.03 -32.47
N ILE A 50 -32.37 -8.36 -32.56
CA ILE A 50 -32.09 -9.11 -33.81
C ILE A 50 -33.14 -8.78 -34.88
N ARG A 51 -34.39 -8.50 -34.49
CA ARG A 51 -35.48 -8.13 -35.40
C ARG A 51 -35.41 -6.65 -35.80
N GLU A 52 -35.08 -5.77 -34.85
CA GLU A 52 -35.05 -4.32 -35.02
C GLU A 52 -33.77 -3.82 -35.70
N CYS A 53 -32.67 -4.56 -35.59
CA CYS A 53 -31.38 -4.19 -36.18
C CYS A 53 -30.98 -5.20 -37.27
N PRO A 54 -31.27 -4.90 -38.56
CA PRO A 54 -30.95 -5.79 -39.67
C PRO A 54 -29.48 -6.22 -39.72
N ILE A 55 -28.56 -5.36 -39.26
CA ILE A 55 -27.13 -5.66 -39.21
C ILE A 55 -26.76 -6.77 -38.22
N LEU A 56 -27.61 -7.01 -37.22
CA LEU A 56 -27.47 -8.05 -36.21
C LEU A 56 -28.35 -9.28 -36.51
N SER A 57 -29.09 -9.29 -37.63
CA SER A 57 -30.05 -10.35 -37.97
C SER A 57 -29.42 -11.74 -38.05
N ASN A 58 -28.14 -11.81 -38.44
CA ASN A 58 -27.36 -13.06 -38.54
C ASN A 58 -26.62 -13.44 -37.25
N ILE A 59 -26.90 -12.76 -36.12
CA ILE A 59 -26.26 -13.03 -34.83
C ILE A 59 -27.25 -13.74 -33.91
N GLU A 60 -26.83 -14.85 -33.30
CA GLU A 60 -27.69 -15.57 -32.37
C GLU A 60 -27.89 -14.81 -31.04
N PRO A 61 -29.06 -14.93 -30.37
CA PRO A 61 -29.29 -14.31 -29.06
C PRO A 61 -28.23 -14.67 -28.00
N LYS A 62 -27.68 -15.89 -28.06
CA LYS A 62 -26.61 -16.36 -27.18
C LYS A 62 -25.30 -15.59 -27.42
N GLN A 63 -24.97 -15.28 -28.67
CA GLN A 63 -23.78 -14.53 -29.03
C GLN A 63 -23.88 -13.09 -28.52
N ILE A 64 -25.04 -12.44 -28.65
CA ILE A 64 -25.31 -11.13 -28.05
C ILE A 64 -25.09 -11.19 -26.53
N LYS A 65 -25.65 -12.19 -25.85
CA LYS A 65 -25.44 -12.36 -24.40
C LYS A 65 -23.95 -12.43 -24.04
N VAL A 66 -23.17 -13.25 -24.75
CA VAL A 66 -21.72 -13.41 -24.53
C VAL A 66 -20.97 -12.13 -24.84
N TRP A 67 -21.31 -11.43 -25.93
CA TRP A 67 -20.69 -10.16 -26.29
C TRP A 67 -20.86 -9.12 -25.17
N PHE A 68 -22.07 -8.94 -24.64
CA PHE A 68 -22.33 -8.01 -23.53
C PHE A 68 -21.65 -8.43 -22.22
N GLN A 69 -21.50 -9.73 -21.96
CA GLN A 69 -20.72 -10.23 -20.82
C GLN A 69 -19.23 -9.89 -20.96
N ASN A 70 -18.66 -10.21 -22.12
CA ASN A 70 -17.26 -9.93 -22.44
C ASN A 70 -16.97 -8.43 -22.45
N ARG A 71 -17.88 -7.62 -22.98
CA ARG A 71 -17.74 -6.16 -23.02
C ARG A 71 -17.67 -5.55 -21.62
N ARG A 72 -18.54 -5.99 -20.71
CA ARG A 72 -18.49 -5.58 -19.28
C ARG A 72 -17.21 -6.04 -18.61
N CYS A 73 -16.78 -7.28 -18.86
CA CYS A 73 -15.55 -7.83 -18.29
C CYS A 73 -14.32 -7.01 -18.75
N ARG A 74 -14.20 -6.76 -20.05
CA ARG A 74 -13.14 -5.94 -20.64
C ARG A 74 -13.14 -4.51 -20.11
N GLU A 75 -14.31 -3.91 -19.91
CA GLU A 75 -14.39 -2.57 -19.33
C GLU A 75 -13.94 -2.53 -17.87
N LYS A 76 -14.38 -3.50 -17.07
CA LYS A 76 -13.92 -3.64 -15.68
C LYS A 76 -12.39 -3.81 -15.63
N GLN A 77 -11.85 -4.69 -16.48
CA GLN A 77 -10.41 -4.92 -16.59
C GLN A 77 -9.66 -3.65 -17.01
N ARG A 78 -10.19 -2.88 -17.97
CA ARG A 78 -9.58 -1.61 -18.41
C ARG A 78 -9.54 -0.58 -17.29
N LYS A 79 -10.65 -0.40 -16.56
CA LYS A 79 -10.72 0.52 -15.41
C LYS A 79 -9.73 0.12 -14.31
N GLU A 80 -9.64 -1.18 -14.03
CA GLU A 80 -8.71 -1.71 -13.05
C GLU A 80 -7.25 -1.54 -13.47
N ALA A 81 -6.92 -1.81 -14.73
CA ALA A 81 -5.57 -1.57 -15.26
C ALA A 81 -5.18 -0.09 -15.18
N SER A 82 -6.08 0.83 -15.53
CA SER A 82 -5.85 2.27 -15.38
C SER A 82 -5.64 2.68 -13.92
N ARG A 83 -6.42 2.12 -12.99
CA ARG A 83 -6.27 2.36 -11.55
C ARG A 83 -4.90 1.89 -11.04
N LEU A 84 -4.50 0.67 -11.40
CA LEU A 84 -3.19 0.12 -11.04
C LEU A 84 -2.05 0.95 -11.63
N GLN A 85 -2.16 1.38 -12.88
CA GLN A 85 -1.16 2.25 -13.51
C GLN A 85 -1.03 3.58 -12.77
N ALA A 86 -2.15 4.18 -12.33
CA ALA A 86 -2.12 5.42 -11.55
C ALA A 86 -1.43 5.23 -10.19
N VAL A 87 -1.72 4.14 -9.47
CA VAL A 87 -1.05 3.82 -8.20
C VAL A 87 0.43 3.56 -8.41
N ASN A 88 0.80 2.81 -9.45
CA ASN A 88 2.20 2.51 -9.77
C ASN A 88 3.00 3.79 -10.04
N ARG A 89 2.46 4.74 -10.82
CA ARG A 89 3.09 6.05 -11.04
C ARG A 89 3.36 6.80 -9.73
N LYS A 90 2.39 6.80 -8.80
CA LYS A 90 2.57 7.43 -7.48
C LYS A 90 3.67 6.74 -6.66
N LEU A 91 3.67 5.40 -6.66
CA LEU A 91 4.67 4.61 -5.95
C LEU A 91 6.08 4.85 -6.51
N THR A 92 6.23 4.90 -7.83
CA THR A 92 7.50 5.22 -8.49
C THR A 92 7.99 6.62 -8.14
N ALA A 93 7.10 7.61 -8.13
CA ALA A 93 7.47 8.98 -7.73
C ALA A 93 7.92 9.05 -6.26
N MET A 94 7.19 8.38 -5.36
CA MET A 94 7.55 8.31 -3.94
C MET A 94 8.87 7.57 -3.70
N ASN A 95 9.09 6.45 -4.40
CA ASN A 95 10.33 5.69 -4.30
C ASN A 95 11.53 6.52 -4.76
N LYS A 96 11.37 7.32 -5.83
CA LYS A 96 12.39 8.26 -6.29
C LYS A 96 12.76 9.28 -5.21
N LEU A 97 11.77 9.93 -4.59
CA LEU A 97 12.02 10.89 -3.51
C LEU A 97 12.71 10.23 -2.31
N LEU A 98 12.32 9.00 -1.96
CA LEU A 98 12.97 8.26 -0.87
C LEU A 98 14.43 7.95 -1.19
N MET A 99 14.75 7.57 -2.43
CA MET A 99 16.14 7.36 -2.85
C MET A 99 16.97 8.65 -2.81
N GLU A 100 16.39 9.78 -3.23
CA GLU A 100 17.05 11.09 -3.16
C GLU A 100 17.34 11.50 -1.71
N GLU A 101 16.38 11.31 -0.80
CA GLU A 101 16.60 11.58 0.63
C GLU A 101 17.60 10.62 1.27
N ASN A 102 17.60 9.34 0.87
CA ASN A 102 18.59 8.38 1.35
C ASN A 102 20.02 8.78 0.95
N ASP A 103 20.21 9.17 -0.32
CA ASP A 103 21.50 9.68 -0.81
C ASP A 103 21.93 10.96 -0.07
N ARG A 104 20.99 11.89 0.16
CA ARG A 104 21.24 13.12 0.93
C ARG A 104 21.69 12.82 2.36
N LEU A 105 20.99 11.91 3.05
CA LEU A 105 21.32 11.49 4.41
C LEU A 105 22.67 10.76 4.46
N GLN A 106 22.95 9.90 3.49
CA GLN A 106 24.22 9.18 3.41
C GLN A 106 25.41 10.14 3.21
N LYS A 107 25.24 11.21 2.43
CA LYS A 107 26.22 12.30 2.33
C LYS A 107 26.41 13.04 3.65
N GLN A 108 25.32 13.38 4.35
CA GLN A 108 25.41 14.05 5.66
C GLN A 108 26.13 13.19 6.70
N VAL A 109 25.82 11.89 6.77
CA VAL A 109 26.51 10.95 7.66
C VAL A 109 27.99 10.86 7.31
N SER A 110 28.33 10.76 6.03
CA SER A 110 29.73 10.70 5.58
C SER A 110 30.51 11.96 5.98
N GLN A 111 29.88 13.14 5.84
CA GLN A 111 30.48 14.41 6.26
C GLN A 111 30.69 14.45 7.79
N LEU A 112 29.67 14.10 8.58
CA LEU A 112 29.76 14.10 10.04
C LEU A 112 30.82 13.11 10.54
N VAL A 113 30.94 11.94 9.90
CA VAL A 113 31.99 10.95 10.23
C VAL A 113 33.37 11.53 9.93
N TYR A 114 33.56 12.17 8.78
CA TYR A 114 34.80 12.84 8.42
C TYR A 114 35.17 13.95 9.42
N GLU A 115 34.25 14.87 9.71
CA GLU A 115 34.45 15.96 10.67
C GLU A 115 34.78 15.41 12.07
N ASN A 116 34.05 14.40 12.55
CA ASN A 116 34.34 13.77 13.84
C ASN A 116 35.75 13.17 13.89
N SER A 117 36.16 12.44 12.85
CA SER A 117 37.52 11.89 12.78
C SER A 117 38.59 12.99 12.82
N TYR A 118 38.35 14.11 12.12
CA TYR A 118 39.24 15.25 12.09
C TYR A 118 39.37 15.91 13.47
N PHE A 119 38.25 16.13 14.18
CA PHE A 119 38.28 16.69 15.53
C PHE A 119 38.98 15.79 16.54
N ARG A 120 38.76 14.45 16.48
CA ARG A 120 39.46 13.51 17.36
C ARG A 120 40.96 13.52 17.12
N GLN A 121 41.40 13.61 15.86
CA GLN A 121 42.82 13.69 15.50
C GLN A 121 43.47 15.00 15.99
N HIS A 122 42.80 16.15 15.83
CA HIS A 122 43.30 17.44 16.32
C HIS A 122 43.39 17.48 17.84
N THR A 123 42.40 16.91 18.53
CA THR A 123 42.40 16.83 20.00
C THR A 123 43.55 15.96 20.51
N GLN A 124 43.78 14.78 19.90
CA GLN A 124 44.90 13.89 20.27
C GLN A 124 46.28 14.51 19.99
N ASN A 125 46.44 15.23 18.87
CA ASN A 125 47.68 15.92 18.54
C ASN A 125 47.97 17.08 19.52
N ALA A 126 46.93 17.79 19.99
CA ALA A 126 47.08 18.82 21.02
C ALA A 126 47.48 18.23 22.39
N THR A 127 46.98 17.04 22.75
CA THR A 127 47.38 16.34 23.99
C THR A 127 48.85 15.87 23.91
N LEU A 128 49.30 15.36 22.76
CA LEU A 128 50.70 14.93 22.56
C LEU A 128 51.69 16.11 22.49
N ALA A 129 51.28 17.26 21.94
CA ALA A 129 52.10 18.48 21.94
C ALA A 129 52.21 19.13 23.33
N SER A 130 51.28 18.86 24.25
CA SER A 130 51.30 19.38 25.62
C SER A 130 52.09 18.50 26.61
N THR A 131 52.49 17.29 26.23
CA THR A 131 53.26 16.38 27.12
C THR A 131 54.76 16.66 27.19
N ASP A 132 55.28 17.66 26.47
CA ASP A 132 56.71 18.03 26.51
C ASP A 132 57.01 19.28 27.36
N ASN A 133 56.00 19.84 28.03
CA ASN A 133 56.20 20.89 29.04
C ASN A 133 55.68 20.40 30.39
N SER A 134 56.60 19.77 31.13
CA SER A 134 56.68 19.71 32.59
C SER A 134 55.62 20.56 33.32
N CYS A 135 54.68 19.90 34.02
CA CYS A 135 54.31 20.13 35.43
C CYS A 135 53.00 19.40 35.75
N GLU A 136 53.07 18.61 36.81
CA GLU A 136 51.99 17.92 37.51
C GLU A 136 50.73 18.78 37.65
N SER A 137 49.62 18.37 37.03
CA SER A 137 48.30 18.96 37.24
C SER A 137 47.33 17.86 37.61
N VAL A 138 47.12 17.71 38.91
CA VAL A 138 46.02 16.94 39.51
C VAL A 138 44.70 17.46 38.95
N VAL A 139 44.10 16.69 38.05
CA VAL A 139 42.66 16.76 37.76
C VAL A 139 42.11 15.37 38.00
N THR A 140 41.40 15.26 39.12
CA THR A 140 40.49 14.18 39.53
C THR A 140 40.31 13.08 38.49
N SER A 141 41.09 12.01 38.61
CA SER A 141 40.71 10.69 38.10
C SER A 141 39.46 10.26 38.85
N GLY A 142 38.29 10.67 38.34
CA GLY A 142 37.03 10.01 38.59
C GLY A 142 37.12 8.63 37.97
N GLN A 143 37.63 7.69 38.76
CA GLN A 143 37.60 6.26 38.51
C GLN A 143 36.13 5.80 38.52
N HIS A 144 35.42 6.05 37.42
CA HIS A 144 34.16 5.38 37.16
C HIS A 144 34.49 3.93 36.79
N HIS A 145 34.49 3.11 37.84
CA HIS A 145 34.22 1.69 37.77
C HIS A 145 33.18 1.41 36.68
N LEU A 146 33.55 0.56 35.73
CA LEU A 146 32.64 -0.13 34.82
C LEU A 146 31.62 -0.89 35.68
N THR A 147 30.47 -0.26 35.93
CA THR A 147 29.25 -0.96 36.30
C THR A 147 28.61 -1.42 34.99
N PRO A 148 28.22 -2.70 34.84
CA PRO A 148 27.39 -3.10 33.71
C PRO A 148 26.11 -2.27 33.80
N GLN A 149 25.93 -1.34 32.85
CA GLN A 149 24.65 -0.65 32.75
C GLN A 149 23.59 -1.71 32.41
N ASP A 150 22.65 -1.88 33.33
CA ASP A 150 21.37 -2.51 33.07
C ASP A 150 20.78 -1.91 31.77
N PRO A 151 20.13 -2.73 30.92
CA PRO A 151 19.38 -2.19 29.79
C PRO A 151 18.31 -1.21 30.28
N PRO A 152 17.91 -0.22 29.45
CA PRO A 152 16.90 0.77 29.85
C PRO A 152 15.67 0.03 30.38
N LYS A 153 15.31 0.30 31.64
CA LYS A 153 14.23 -0.40 32.39
C LYS A 153 12.87 -0.37 31.67
N ASP A 154 12.74 0.51 30.67
CA ASP A 154 11.54 0.74 29.88
C ASP A 154 11.33 -0.27 28.74
N ALA A 155 12.31 -1.13 28.45
CA ALA A 155 12.17 -2.22 27.47
C ALA A 155 11.82 -3.57 28.11
N SER A 156 11.70 -3.64 29.43
CA SER A 156 11.29 -4.87 30.12
C SER A 156 9.79 -5.14 29.90
N PRO A 157 9.35 -6.41 29.83
CA PRO A 157 7.92 -6.74 29.71
C PRO A 157 7.05 -6.09 30.81
N ALA A 158 7.60 -5.93 32.02
CA ALA A 158 6.94 -5.24 33.12
C ALA A 158 6.86 -3.72 32.90
N GLY A 159 7.91 -3.10 32.37
CA GLY A 159 7.92 -1.67 32.01
C GLY A 159 6.90 -1.35 30.91
N LEU A 160 6.82 -2.19 29.87
CA LEU A 160 5.84 -2.06 28.80
C LEU A 160 4.40 -2.22 29.30
N LEU A 161 4.14 -3.14 30.24
CA LEU A 161 2.82 -3.29 30.87
C LEU A 161 2.44 -2.06 31.70
N SER A 162 3.39 -1.50 32.45
CA SER A 162 3.17 -0.27 33.23
C SER A 162 2.82 0.92 32.32
N ILE A 163 3.53 1.08 31.19
CA ILE A 163 3.25 2.13 30.20
C ILE A 163 1.86 1.91 29.57
N ALA A 164 1.50 0.66 29.26
CA ALA A 164 0.19 0.34 28.70
C ALA A 164 -0.95 0.64 29.70
N GLU A 165 -0.75 0.34 30.98
CA GLU A 165 -1.72 0.60 32.05
C GLU A 165 -1.89 2.11 32.30
N GLU A 166 -0.79 2.86 32.33
CA GLU A 166 -0.81 4.33 32.46
C GLU A 166 -1.51 4.99 31.26
N THR A 167 -1.19 4.55 30.03
CA THR A 167 -1.82 5.04 28.79
C THR A 167 -3.32 4.74 28.76
N LEU A 168 -3.72 3.53 29.19
CA LEU A 168 -5.12 3.13 29.27
C LEU A 168 -5.89 3.99 30.28
N THR A 169 -5.29 4.23 31.44
CA THR A 169 -5.88 5.05 32.51
C THR A 169 -6.04 6.50 32.06
N GLU A 170 -5.02 7.08 31.43
CA GLU A 170 -5.08 8.42 30.86
C GLU A 170 -6.17 8.51 29.77
N PHE A 171 -6.24 7.53 28.88
CA PHE A 171 -7.28 7.45 27.86
C PHE A 171 -8.68 7.40 28.48
N LEU A 172 -8.92 6.51 29.44
CA LEU A 172 -10.22 6.38 30.12
C LEU A 172 -10.60 7.65 30.89
N SER A 173 -9.62 8.34 31.48
CA SER A 173 -9.87 9.61 32.18
C SER A 173 -10.32 10.75 31.26
N LYS A 174 -9.89 10.72 29.99
CA LYS A 174 -10.20 11.74 28.96
C LYS A 174 -11.35 11.32 28.05
N ALA A 175 -11.65 10.02 27.96
CA ALA A 175 -12.72 9.48 27.17
C ALA A 175 -14.08 9.88 27.74
N THR A 176 -14.67 10.92 27.16
CA THR A 176 -16.05 11.33 27.46
C THR A 176 -16.99 10.59 26.52
N GLY A 177 -17.55 9.48 27.01
CA GLY A 177 -18.49 8.64 26.28
C GLY A 177 -18.70 7.32 27.01
N THR A 178 -19.75 7.25 27.83
CA THR A 178 -20.17 6.00 28.47
C THR A 178 -20.50 4.96 27.40
N ALA A 179 -20.13 3.71 27.64
CA ALA A 179 -20.52 2.57 26.83
C ALA A 179 -22.05 2.52 26.70
N VAL A 180 -22.61 3.04 25.61
CA VAL A 180 -24.05 3.02 25.33
C VAL A 180 -24.24 2.41 23.95
N GLU A 181 -24.86 1.23 23.95
CA GLU A 181 -25.50 0.51 22.83
C GLU A 181 -24.93 0.78 21.43
N TRP A 182 -23.78 0.16 21.13
CA TRP A 182 -23.22 0.19 19.78
C TRP A 182 -23.93 -0.82 18.89
N VAL A 183 -24.66 -0.33 17.89
CA VAL A 183 -25.23 -1.17 16.83
C VAL A 183 -24.23 -1.29 15.69
N GLN A 184 -23.87 -2.52 15.33
CA GLN A 184 -23.00 -2.79 14.18
C GLN A 184 -23.69 -2.31 12.90
N MET A 185 -22.92 -1.66 12.01
CA MET A 185 -23.43 -1.19 10.73
C MET A 185 -24.04 -2.36 9.91
N PRO A 186 -25.33 -2.28 9.54
CA PRO A 186 -25.96 -3.31 8.74
C PRO A 186 -25.25 -3.46 7.38
N GLY A 187 -24.78 -4.67 7.07
CA GLY A 187 -24.12 -5.00 5.80
C GLY A 187 -22.58 -5.09 5.85
N MET A 188 -21.95 -4.77 6.98
CA MET A 188 -20.50 -4.97 7.17
C MET A 188 -20.22 -6.19 8.06
N LYS A 189 -20.13 -7.39 7.48
CA LYS A 189 -19.55 -8.55 8.16
C LYS A 189 -18.02 -8.47 8.02
N PRO A 190 -17.25 -8.39 9.12
CA PRO A 190 -15.80 -8.45 9.04
C PRO A 190 -15.39 -9.79 8.42
N GLY A 191 -14.55 -9.77 7.39
CA GLY A 191 -13.93 -10.99 6.87
C GLY A 191 -12.95 -11.57 7.89
N PRO A 192 -12.46 -12.81 7.69
CA PRO A 192 -11.57 -13.49 8.63
C PRO A 192 -10.28 -12.71 8.96
N ASP A 193 -9.88 -11.77 8.09
CA ASP A 193 -8.67 -10.94 8.24
C ASP A 193 -8.96 -9.48 8.66
N SER A 194 -10.17 -9.18 9.15
CA SER A 194 -10.58 -7.81 9.47
C SER A 194 -10.07 -7.36 10.84
N ILE A 195 -9.19 -6.35 10.88
CA ILE A 195 -8.46 -5.87 12.08
C ILE A 195 -9.22 -4.73 12.80
N GLY A 196 -10.50 -4.50 12.49
CA GLY A 196 -11.28 -3.45 13.15
C GLY A 196 -12.78 -3.55 12.95
N ILE A 197 -13.52 -3.00 13.92
CA ILE A 197 -14.96 -2.81 13.88
C ILE A 197 -15.23 -1.31 13.79
N ILE A 198 -16.07 -0.91 12.83
CA ILE A 198 -16.57 0.46 12.69
C ILE A 198 -17.99 0.47 13.24
N ALA A 199 -18.21 1.26 14.30
CA ALA A 199 -19.52 1.45 14.91
C ALA A 199 -19.92 2.92 14.82
N ILE A 200 -21.22 3.17 14.69
CA ILE A 200 -21.80 4.52 14.67
C ILE A 200 -22.67 4.67 15.91
N SER A 201 -22.58 5.82 16.58
CA SER A 201 -23.43 6.11 17.73
C SER A 201 -24.85 6.43 17.27
N HIS A 202 -25.85 5.82 17.91
CA HIS A 202 -27.24 6.18 17.68
C HIS A 202 -27.60 7.38 18.55
N GLY A 203 -27.87 8.54 17.93
CA GLY A 203 -28.38 9.73 18.62
C GLY A 203 -27.40 10.89 18.84
N CYS A 204 -26.16 10.80 18.37
CA CYS A 204 -25.20 11.92 18.41
C CYS A 204 -24.27 11.93 17.19
N THR A 205 -23.80 13.11 16.80
CA THR A 205 -22.91 13.33 15.66
C THR A 205 -21.48 12.92 16.02
N GLY A 206 -21.09 11.68 15.69
CA GLY A 206 -19.74 11.17 15.94
C GLY A 206 -19.48 9.82 15.28
N VAL A 207 -18.21 9.55 14.97
CA VAL A 207 -17.73 8.25 14.49
C VAL A 207 -16.59 7.82 15.41
N ALA A 208 -16.71 6.63 16.01
CA ALA A 208 -15.65 6.04 16.80
C ALA A 208 -15.10 4.81 16.06
N SER A 209 -13.78 4.73 15.92
CA SER A 209 -13.08 3.56 15.40
C SER A 209 -12.21 2.96 16.50
N ARG A 210 -12.25 1.64 16.64
CA ARG A 210 -11.32 0.90 17.50
C ARG A 210 -10.35 0.13 16.61
N ALA A 211 -9.06 0.46 16.71
CA ALA A 211 -7.99 -0.31 16.11
C ALA A 211 -7.27 -1.07 17.24
N CYS A 212 -7.19 -2.40 17.13
CA CYS A 212 -6.39 -3.23 18.04
C CYS A 212 -5.26 -3.87 17.23
N GLY A 213 -4.01 -3.72 17.69
CA GLY A 213 -2.86 -4.44 17.15
C GLY A 213 -2.53 -5.67 17.98
N LEU A 214 -2.34 -6.83 17.34
CA LEU A 214 -1.76 -8.02 17.96
C LEU A 214 -0.23 -7.89 17.95
N VAL A 215 0.40 -7.92 19.13
CA VAL A 215 1.86 -8.06 19.25
C VAL A 215 2.16 -9.54 19.45
N GLY A 216 2.81 -10.16 18.47
CA GLY A 216 3.30 -11.52 18.60
C GLY A 216 4.49 -11.54 19.57
N LEU A 217 4.30 -12.18 20.73
CA LEU A 217 5.41 -12.49 21.64
C LEU A 217 5.92 -13.89 21.26
N GLU A 218 7.01 -13.94 20.49
CA GLU A 218 7.78 -15.19 20.35
C GLU A 218 8.45 -15.49 21.70
N PRO A 219 8.25 -16.69 22.29
CA PRO A 219 8.95 -17.06 23.50
C PRO A 219 10.43 -17.29 23.17
N THR A 220 11.30 -16.38 23.60
CA THR A 220 12.73 -16.64 23.68
C THR A 220 12.96 -17.89 24.54
N ARG A 221 13.58 -18.91 23.93
CA ARG A 221 13.98 -20.17 24.57
C ARG A 221 14.92 -19.96 25.75
#